data_AF-A0A1U7P0J9-F1
#
_entry.id   AF-A0A1U7P0J9-F1
#
_cell.length_a   1.000
_cell.length_b   1.000
_cell.length_c   1.000
_cell.angle_alpha   90.00
_cell.angle_beta   90.00
_cell.angle_gamma   90.00
#
_symmetry.space_group_name_H-M   'P 1'
#
loop_
_entity.id
_entity.type
_entity.pdbx_description
1 polymer ?
#
loop_
_entity_poly.entity_id
_entity_poly.type
_entity_poly.pdbx_seq_one_letter_code
_entity_poly.pdbx_strand_id
1 'polypeptide(L)'
;MGQGFEELSDLEMELSSALDSPQVDPACLRKMKKYVVETMGYIGNNHAYMVNYSEWYRAGERISTGFVESAVNQVISKRFVKKQSMGWTPRGAHLLLQIRTQVLNNELEDLFRQWYPAFRKAA
;
A
#
# COMPACT_ATOMS: atom_id res chain seq x y z
N MET A 1 -22.93 8.16 -1.99
CA MET A 1 -22.66 6.76 -1.61
C MET A 1 -22.86 5.94 -2.87
N GLY A 2 -21.83 5.20 -3.30
CA GLY A 2 -21.90 4.46 -4.56
C GLY A 2 -22.60 3.11 -4.41
N GLN A 3 -22.93 2.49 -5.55
CA GLN A 3 -23.55 1.17 -5.67
C GLN A 3 -22.92 0.10 -4.75
N GLY A 4 -21.60 0.12 -4.56
CA GLY A 4 -20.92 -0.85 -3.71
C GLY A 4 -21.24 -0.76 -2.20
N PHE A 5 -21.71 0.40 -1.71
CA PHE A 5 -22.14 0.50 -0.30
C PHE A 5 -23.55 -0.09 -0.11
N GLU A 6 -24.40 0.03 -1.12
CA GLU A 6 -25.73 -0.59 -1.14
C GLU A 6 -25.60 -2.13 -1.19
N GLU A 7 -24.74 -2.64 -2.07
CA GLU A 7 -24.43 -4.09 -2.16
C GLU A 7 -23.90 -4.67 -0.84
N LEU A 8 -23.07 -3.92 -0.10
CA LEU A 8 -22.57 -4.35 1.22
C LEU A 8 -23.65 -4.32 2.31
N SER A 9 -24.57 -3.35 2.22
CA SER A 9 -25.72 -3.26 3.12
C SER A 9 -26.69 -4.43 2.89
N ASP A 10 -26.94 -4.77 1.63
CA ASP A 10 -27.79 -5.90 1.25
C ASP A 10 -27.18 -7.23 1.74
N LEU A 11 -25.86 -7.38 1.59
CA LEU A 11 -25.14 -8.54 2.09
C LEU A 11 -25.17 -8.65 3.64
N GLU A 12 -25.10 -7.54 4.37
CA GLU A 12 -25.23 -7.54 5.84
C GLU A 12 -26.62 -8.02 6.27
N MET A 13 -27.65 -7.56 5.55
CA MET A 13 -29.03 -7.95 5.79
C MET A 13 -29.28 -9.42 5.47
N GLU A 14 -28.76 -9.93 4.35
CA GLU A 14 -28.81 -11.36 4.00
C GLU A 14 -28.12 -12.22 5.05
N LEU A 15 -26.91 -11.85 5.47
CA LEU A 15 -26.17 -12.57 6.52
C LEU A 15 -26.89 -12.54 7.87
N SER A 16 -27.61 -11.47 8.18
CA SER A 16 -28.47 -11.38 9.36
C SER A 16 -29.61 -12.38 9.31
N SER A 17 -30.31 -12.46 8.16
CA SER A 17 -31.40 -13.42 7.97
C SER A 17 -30.92 -14.88 7.99
N ALA A 18 -29.72 -15.14 7.46
CA ALA A 18 -29.14 -16.48 7.42
C ALA A 18 -28.73 -17.01 8.81
N LEU A 19 -28.45 -16.11 9.77
CA LEU A 19 -28.13 -16.48 11.16
C LEU A 19 -29.34 -17.03 11.92
N ASP A 20 -30.56 -16.72 11.48
CA ASP A 20 -31.80 -17.26 12.04
C ASP A 20 -32.15 -18.65 11.49
N SER A 21 -31.41 -19.12 10.46
CA SER A 21 -31.60 -20.43 9.85
C SER A 21 -30.74 -21.53 10.50
N PRO A 22 -31.31 -22.71 10.80
CA PRO A 22 -30.57 -23.81 11.42
C PRO A 22 -29.65 -24.59 10.46
N GLN A 23 -29.61 -24.26 9.16
CA GLN A 23 -28.91 -25.07 8.14
C GLN A 23 -27.41 -24.75 7.97
N VAL A 24 -26.92 -23.62 8.50
CA VAL A 24 -25.54 -23.16 8.28
C VAL A 24 -24.80 -23.05 9.60
N ASP A 25 -23.49 -23.35 9.61
CA ASP A 25 -22.64 -23.13 10.78
C ASP A 25 -22.73 -21.66 11.24
N PRO A 26 -23.35 -21.40 12.41
CA PRO A 26 -23.56 -20.04 12.88
C PRO A 26 -22.24 -19.32 13.19
N ALA A 27 -21.15 -20.05 13.44
CA ALA A 27 -19.85 -19.44 13.72
C ALA A 27 -19.22 -18.82 12.46
N CYS A 28 -19.27 -19.53 11.33
CA CYS A 28 -18.81 -19.02 10.04
C CYS A 28 -19.62 -17.78 9.61
N LEU A 29 -20.95 -17.84 9.67
CA LEU A 29 -21.82 -16.72 9.31
C LEU A 29 -21.62 -15.49 10.19
N ARG A 30 -21.47 -15.66 11.52
CA ARG A 30 -21.15 -14.55 12.43
C ARG A 30 -19.83 -13.88 12.07
N LYS A 31 -18.83 -14.68 11.71
CA LYS A 31 -17.52 -14.17 11.30
C LYS A 31 -17.60 -13.39 9.99
N MET A 32 -18.34 -13.90 9.00
CA MET A 32 -18.60 -13.19 7.74
C MET A 32 -19.34 -11.88 7.97
N LYS A 33 -20.44 -11.90 8.73
CA LYS A 33 -21.20 -10.70 9.10
C LYS A 33 -20.30 -9.66 9.76
N LYS A 34 -19.47 -10.07 10.72
CA LYS A 34 -18.51 -9.20 11.38
C LYS A 34 -17.58 -8.52 10.37
N TYR A 35 -17.01 -9.25 9.41
CA TYR A 35 -16.14 -8.66 8.41
C TYR A 35 -16.86 -7.69 7.48
N VAL A 36 -18.11 -7.97 7.10
CA VAL A 36 -18.92 -7.05 6.28
C VAL A 36 -19.15 -5.74 7.03
N VAL A 37 -19.57 -5.80 8.30
CA VAL A 37 -19.78 -4.61 9.14
C VAL A 37 -18.48 -3.83 9.34
N GLU A 38 -17.36 -4.50 9.64
CA GLU A 38 -16.05 -3.87 9.76
C GLU A 38 -15.61 -3.19 8.45
N THR A 39 -15.89 -3.82 7.31
CA THR A 39 -15.60 -3.27 5.98
C THR A 39 -16.44 -2.03 5.69
N MET A 40 -17.74 -2.06 5.97
CA MET A 40 -18.63 -0.90 5.84
C MET A 40 -18.16 0.25 6.72
N GLY A 41 -17.80 -0.05 7.98
CA GLY A 41 -17.24 0.94 8.90
C GLY A 41 -15.94 1.55 8.40
N TYR A 42 -15.03 0.72 7.88
CA TYR A 42 -13.78 1.20 7.29
C TYR A 42 -14.01 2.10 6.08
N ILE A 43 -14.84 1.67 5.13
CA ILE A 43 -15.18 2.45 3.93
C ILE A 43 -15.85 3.77 4.32
N GLY A 44 -16.84 3.73 5.22
CA GLY A 44 -17.54 4.92 5.69
C GLY A 44 -16.61 5.93 6.35
N ASN A 45 -15.74 5.47 7.25
CA ASN A 45 -14.78 6.33 7.97
C ASN A 45 -13.72 6.93 7.04
N ASN A 46 -13.35 6.23 5.96
CA ASN A 46 -12.28 6.66 5.05
C ASN A 46 -12.79 7.25 3.74
N HIS A 47 -14.12 7.35 3.53
CA HIS A 47 -14.72 7.78 2.26
C HIS A 47 -14.15 9.11 1.74
N ALA A 48 -13.91 10.09 2.61
CA ALA A 48 -13.34 11.38 2.24
C ALA A 48 -11.89 11.29 1.73
N TYR A 49 -11.17 10.21 2.05
CA TYR A 49 -9.78 9.95 1.64
C TYR A 49 -9.67 8.94 0.50
N MET A 50 -10.79 8.33 0.08
CA MET A 50 -10.79 7.36 -1.00
C MET A 50 -10.58 8.05 -2.35
N VAL A 51 -9.56 7.61 -3.08
CA VAL A 51 -9.27 8.12 -4.42
C VAL A 51 -10.23 7.46 -5.43
N ASN A 52 -10.84 8.26 -6.30
CA ASN A 52 -11.70 7.77 -7.38
C ASN A 52 -10.88 7.21 -8.55
N TYR A 53 -10.30 6.02 -8.37
CA TYR A 53 -9.52 5.36 -9.41
C TYR A 53 -10.33 5.06 -10.68
N SER A 54 -11.66 4.98 -10.59
CA SER A 54 -12.52 4.73 -11.75
C SER A 54 -12.58 5.93 -12.70
N GLU A 55 -12.53 7.15 -12.16
CA GLU A 55 -12.41 8.38 -12.94
C GLU A 55 -11.03 8.50 -13.57
N TRP A 56 -9.96 8.23 -12.81
CA TRP A 56 -8.59 8.25 -13.34
C TRP A 56 -8.40 7.20 -14.44
N TYR A 57 -8.99 6.01 -14.30
CA TYR A 57 -8.99 4.99 -15.35
C TYR A 57 -9.65 5.50 -16.64
N ARG A 58 -10.83 6.12 -16.52
CA ARG A 58 -11.56 6.70 -17.67
C ARG A 58 -10.81 7.88 -18.30
N ALA A 59 -10.02 8.61 -17.52
CA ALA A 59 -9.16 9.69 -17.99
C ALA A 59 -7.80 9.21 -18.56
N GLY A 60 -7.48 7.92 -18.47
CA GLY A 60 -6.18 7.37 -18.90
C GLY A 60 -5.02 7.72 -17.95
N GLU A 61 -5.33 8.20 -16.75
CA GLU A 61 -4.35 8.56 -15.73
C GLU A 61 -3.80 7.32 -15.01
N ARG A 62 -2.63 7.46 -14.38
CA ARG A 62 -2.01 6.33 -13.65
C ARG A 62 -2.86 5.93 -12.43
N ILE A 63 -3.51 4.78 -12.52
CA ILE A 63 -4.40 4.24 -11.47
C ILE A 63 -3.70 3.37 -10.42
N SER A 64 -2.45 2.97 -10.63
CA SER A 64 -1.79 2.05 -9.71
C SER A 64 -0.28 2.27 -9.66
N THR A 65 0.23 2.37 -8.44
CA THR A 65 1.65 2.21 -8.09
C THR A 65 2.01 0.74 -7.88
N GLY A 66 1.08 -0.20 -8.06
CA GLY A 66 1.23 -1.62 -7.71
C GLY A 66 2.44 -2.29 -8.36
N PHE A 67 2.82 -1.92 -9.58
CA PHE A 67 4.06 -2.40 -10.19
C PHE A 67 5.31 -1.93 -9.43
N VAL A 68 5.35 -0.64 -9.06
CA VAL A 68 6.43 -0.04 -8.28
C VAL A 68 6.47 -0.62 -6.87
N GLU A 69 5.32 -0.73 -6.22
CA GLU A 69 5.18 -1.33 -4.89
C GLU A 69 5.60 -2.79 -4.88
N SER A 70 5.20 -3.56 -5.89
CA SER A 70 5.62 -4.96 -6.04
C SER A 70 7.12 -5.09 -6.26
N ALA A 71 7.71 -4.24 -7.12
CA ALA A 71 9.15 -4.21 -7.33
C ALA A 71 9.90 -3.85 -6.03
N VAL A 72 9.43 -2.85 -5.28
CA VAL A 72 9.98 -2.49 -3.97
C VAL A 72 9.86 -3.67 -3.00
N ASN A 73 8.69 -4.31 -2.92
CA ASN A 73 8.46 -5.43 -2.02
C ASN A 73 9.34 -6.66 -2.39
N GLN A 74 9.56 -6.91 -3.67
CA GLN A 74 10.49 -7.94 -4.14
C GLN A 74 11.93 -7.61 -3.77
N VAL A 75 12.38 -6.36 -3.96
CA VAL A 75 13.74 -5.94 -3.58
C VAL A 75 13.93 -6.06 -2.07
N ILE A 76 12.95 -5.63 -1.28
CA ILE A 76 12.98 -5.73 0.17
C ILE A 76 13.02 -7.20 0.58
N SER A 77 12.14 -8.03 0.04
CA SER A 77 12.12 -9.47 0.35
C SER A 77 13.43 -10.16 -0.05
N LYS A 78 13.94 -9.90 -1.25
CA LYS A 78 15.19 -10.49 -1.74
C LYS A 78 16.39 -10.10 -0.88
N ARG A 79 16.42 -8.88 -0.35
CA ARG A 79 17.53 -8.38 0.46
C ARG A 79 17.36 -8.63 1.96
N PHE A 80 16.14 -8.82 2.44
CA PHE A 80 15.82 -8.70 3.87
C PHE A 80 14.83 -9.74 4.42
N VAL A 81 14.43 -10.79 3.68
CA VAL A 81 13.48 -11.77 4.22
C VAL A 81 14.14 -12.84 5.13
N LYS A 82 13.47 -13.09 6.27
CA LYS A 82 13.54 -14.16 7.29
C LYS A 82 14.88 -14.63 7.89
N LYS A 83 16.04 -14.48 7.25
CA LYS A 83 17.34 -14.87 7.84
C LYS A 83 18.22 -13.70 8.31
N GLN A 84 17.95 -12.48 7.86
CA GLN A 84 18.61 -11.26 8.33
C GLN A 84 17.54 -10.22 8.63
N SER A 85 17.21 -10.02 9.90
CA SER A 85 16.34 -8.90 10.27
C SER A 85 17.03 -7.58 9.90
N MET A 86 16.24 -6.63 9.39
CA MET A 86 16.72 -5.30 9.03
C MET A 86 17.31 -4.57 10.24
N GLY A 87 18.64 -4.47 10.30
CA GLY A 87 19.37 -3.65 11.27
C GLY A 87 19.44 -2.17 10.88
N TRP A 88 18.38 -1.62 10.28
CA TRP A 88 18.38 -0.23 9.84
C TRP A 88 17.86 0.67 10.97
N THR A 89 18.68 1.63 11.37
CA THR A 89 18.17 2.75 12.15
C THR A 89 17.36 3.68 11.23
N PRO A 90 16.34 4.41 11.73
CA PRO A 90 15.61 5.40 10.95
C PRO A 90 16.54 6.38 10.22
N ARG A 91 17.64 6.77 10.88
CA ARG A 91 18.70 7.60 10.29
C ARG A 91 19.41 6.92 9.11
N GLY A 92 19.77 5.64 9.25
CA GLY A 92 20.42 4.90 8.17
C GLY A 92 19.53 4.77 6.93
N ALA A 93 18.23 4.51 7.12
CA ALA A 93 17.28 4.46 6.02
C ALA A 93 17.13 5.83 5.33
N HIS A 94 17.06 6.92 6.10
CA HIS A 94 16.99 8.28 5.57
C HIS A 94 18.23 8.63 4.73
N LEU A 95 19.43 8.36 5.23
CA LEU A 95 20.68 8.61 4.50
C LEU A 95 20.76 7.79 3.21
N LEU A 96 20.31 6.53 3.23
CA LEU A 96 20.27 5.69 2.03
C LEU A 96 19.35 6.29 0.96
N LEU A 97 18.18 6.79 1.35
CA LEU A 97 17.25 7.46 0.44
C LEU A 97 17.88 8.72 -0.15
N GLN A 98 18.54 9.55 0.67
CA GLN A 98 19.26 10.73 0.18
C GLN A 98 20.31 10.36 -0.88
N ILE A 99 21.16 9.38 -0.60
CA ILE A 99 22.17 8.91 -1.57
C ILE A 99 21.49 8.39 -2.84
N ARG A 100 20.41 7.62 -2.71
CA ARG A 100 19.69 7.08 -3.89
C ARG A 100 19.07 8.18 -4.75
N THR A 101 18.47 9.20 -4.14
CA THR A 101 17.95 10.36 -4.88
C THR A 101 19.06 11.08 -5.63
N GLN A 102 20.21 11.32 -4.96
CA GLN A 102 21.37 11.95 -5.58
C GLN A 102 21.94 11.13 -6.75
N VAL A 103 21.92 9.80 -6.67
CA VAL A 103 22.30 8.93 -7.81
C VAL A 103 21.30 9.08 -8.96
N LEU A 104 20.00 9.03 -8.67
CA LEU A 104 18.96 9.12 -9.70
C LEU A 104 18.94 10.47 -10.41
N ASN A 105 19.28 11.54 -9.68
CA ASN A 105 19.42 12.88 -10.24
C ASN A 105 20.77 13.11 -10.96
N ASN A 106 21.69 12.14 -10.93
CA ASN A 106 23.07 12.27 -11.39
C ASN A 106 23.90 13.35 -10.65
N GLU A 107 23.50 13.70 -9.42
CA GLU A 107 24.12 14.75 -8.60
C GLU A 107 25.15 14.20 -7.60
N LEU A 108 25.16 12.88 -7.36
CA LEU A 108 26.00 12.27 -6.32
C LEU A 108 27.50 12.56 -6.52
N GLU A 109 27.99 12.49 -7.76
CA GLU A 109 29.42 12.70 -8.01
C GLU A 109 29.84 14.14 -7.76
N ASP A 110 29.00 15.11 -8.12
CA ASP A 110 29.27 16.53 -7.88
C ASP A 110 29.29 16.85 -6.39
N LEU A 111 28.37 16.26 -5.61
CA LEU A 111 28.40 16.35 -4.16
C LEU A 111 29.72 15.80 -3.59
N PHE A 112 30.19 14.66 -4.11
CA PHE A 112 31.49 14.09 -3.71
C PHE A 112 32.67 14.99 -4.10
N ARG A 113 32.63 15.65 -5.26
CA ARG A 113 33.68 16.60 -5.69
C ARG A 113 33.77 17.83 -4.79
N GLN A 114 32.64 18.28 -4.22
CA GLN A 114 32.65 19.39 -3.24
C GLN A 114 33.46 19.05 -1.99
N TRP A 115 33.38 17.80 -1.51
CA TRP A 115 34.13 17.35 -0.33
C TRP A 115 35.53 16.85 -0.69
N TYR A 116 35.69 16.26 -1.87
CA TYR A 116 36.93 15.66 -2.36
C TYR A 116 37.21 16.17 -3.78
N PRO A 117 37.90 17.32 -3.93
CA PRO A 117 38.11 17.95 -5.25
C PRO A 117 38.86 17.08 -6.26
N ALA A 118 39.64 16.10 -5.80
CA ALA A 118 40.36 15.15 -6.64
C ALA A 118 39.52 13.92 -7.06
N PHE A 119 38.31 13.77 -6.54
CA PHE A 119 37.44 12.63 -6.85
C PHE A 119 36.92 12.72 -8.28
N ARG A 120 37.35 11.78 -9.13
CA ARG A 120 36.95 11.60 -10.54
C ARG A 120 36.61 12.92 -11.25
N LYS A 121 37.61 13.53 -11.89
CA LYS A 121 37.43 14.79 -12.65
C LYS A 121 36.21 14.69 -13.58
N ALA A 122 35.41 15.75 -13.61
CA ALA A 122 34.30 15.86 -14.54
C ALA A 122 34.81 15.63 -15.96
N ALA A 123 34.11 14.79 -16.72
CA ALA A 123 34.37 14.57 -18.14
C ALA A 123 34.04 15.82 -18.95
#